data_AF-A0AAI8GD50-F1
#
_entry.id   AF-A0AAI8GD50-F1
#
_cell.length_a   1.000
_cell.length_b   1.000
_cell.length_c   1.000
_cell.angle_alpha   90.00
_cell.angle_beta   90.00
_cell.angle_gamma   90.00
#
_symmetry.space_group_name_H-M   'P 1'
#
loop_
_entity.id
_entity.type
_entity.pdbx_description
1 polymer ?
#
loop_
_entity_poly.entity_id
_entity_poly.type
_entity_poly.pdbx_seq_one_letter_code
_entity_poly.pdbx_strand_id
1 'polypeptide(L)'
;MKIYYNLEEVEEEKRKYASIAFASKVRVEYDSGGEKHAFVPVSIGDFTVLIEINDDKEVFNTLLNEYIRNSILKHFTYPEEIRELAKHFRTELKQFRILVVKYNTVEEKEFARYSLSNITFGVVSYNHVDIHLLPSNVKVRQKPGYCLSSVVQRPEEGLRQALLIARWFARGAYNELPRLALETDNIDLGKWTDLVKYVLVGDFEEKYFSGIIRKLNEFRTETYFDPFSRLETVALGIIVAKSRGGGDFEPDSYDII
;
A
#
# COMPACT_ATOMS: atom_id res chain seq x y z
N MET A 1 17.54 14.98 -1.06
CA MET A 1 16.69 14.71 0.12
C MET A 1 16.16 13.28 0.10
N LYS A 2 16.28 12.52 1.20
CA LYS A 2 15.57 11.25 1.44
C LYS A 2 14.75 11.38 2.74
N ILE A 3 13.60 10.72 2.84
CA ILE A 3 12.78 10.64 4.08
C ILE A 3 12.79 9.18 4.56
N TYR A 4 13.05 8.99 5.85
CA TYR A 4 13.01 7.71 6.56
C TYR A 4 11.89 7.73 7.59
N TYR A 5 10.99 6.75 7.53
CA TYR A 5 9.81 6.64 8.38
C TYR A 5 10.07 5.81 9.66
N ASN A 6 11.21 5.12 9.71
CA ASN A 6 11.73 4.40 10.86
C ASN A 6 13.27 4.29 10.75
N LEU A 7 13.94 3.86 11.82
CA LEU A 7 15.40 3.71 11.87
C LEU A 7 15.93 2.44 11.14
N GLU A 8 15.05 1.50 10.81
CA GLU A 8 15.41 0.25 10.11
C GLU A 8 15.64 0.50 8.62
N GLU A 9 14.87 1.41 8.01
CA GLU A 9 15.04 1.91 6.63
C GLU A 9 16.38 2.63 6.40
N VAL A 10 17.03 3.10 7.47
CA VAL A 10 18.33 3.80 7.37
C VAL A 10 19.45 2.79 7.12
N GLU A 11 20.27 3.10 6.11
CA GLU A 11 21.53 2.41 5.78
C GLU A 11 22.40 2.22 7.04
N GLU A 12 22.90 1.01 7.29
CA GLU A 12 23.47 0.60 8.59
C GLU A 12 24.63 1.50 9.05
N GLU A 13 25.49 1.91 8.12
CA GLU A 13 26.60 2.84 8.33
C GLU A 13 26.17 4.23 8.85
N LYS A 14 24.95 4.66 8.50
CA LYS A 14 24.38 5.96 8.88
C LYS A 14 23.49 5.88 10.12
N ARG A 15 23.06 4.67 10.51
CA ARG A 15 22.06 4.42 11.56
C ARG A 15 22.44 5.02 12.92
N LYS A 16 23.73 5.13 13.24
CA LYS A 16 24.21 5.80 14.47
C LYS A 16 23.82 7.29 14.52
N TYR A 17 24.07 8.04 13.45
CA TYR A 17 23.75 9.47 13.37
C TYR A 17 22.23 9.70 13.34
N ALA A 18 21.52 8.88 12.57
CA ALA A 18 20.06 8.85 12.53
C ALA A 18 19.45 8.61 13.92
N SER A 19 19.98 7.66 14.69
CA SER A 19 19.49 7.33 16.04
C SER A 19 19.68 8.50 17.00
N ILE A 20 20.82 9.22 16.91
CA ILE A 20 21.07 10.43 17.72
C ILE A 20 20.08 11.54 17.35
N ALA A 21 19.87 11.80 16.05
CA ALA A 21 18.92 12.81 15.58
C ALA A 21 17.49 12.50 16.04
N PHE A 22 17.06 11.25 15.89
CA PHE A 22 15.71 10.79 16.28
C PHE A 22 15.47 10.92 17.78
N ALA A 23 16.42 10.48 18.61
CA ALA A 23 16.29 10.50 20.07
C ALA A 23 16.42 11.91 20.66
N SER A 24 17.31 12.75 20.13
CA SER A 24 17.52 14.13 20.60
C SER A 24 16.49 15.12 20.06
N LYS A 25 15.83 14.81 18.94
CA LYS A 25 15.04 15.74 18.13
C LYS A 25 15.83 16.98 17.65
N VAL A 26 17.15 16.84 17.45
CA VAL A 26 18.05 17.89 16.95
C VAL A 26 18.69 17.45 15.62
N ARG A 27 19.00 18.42 14.74
CA ARG A 27 19.80 18.20 13.51
C ARG A 27 21.16 17.59 13.87
N VAL A 28 21.53 16.50 13.20
CA VAL A 28 22.85 15.86 13.34
C VAL A 28 23.56 15.86 12.00
N GLU A 29 24.73 16.48 11.94
CA GLU A 29 25.59 16.50 10.75
C GLU A 29 26.59 15.34 10.78
N TYR A 30 26.90 14.78 9.62
CA TYR A 30 27.86 13.69 9.45
C TYR A 30 28.49 13.72 8.05
N ASP A 31 29.73 13.24 7.95
CA ASP A 31 30.38 13.00 6.67
C ASP A 31 30.11 11.55 6.21
N SER A 32 29.80 11.36 4.93
CA SER A 32 29.63 10.05 4.30
C SER A 32 30.16 10.11 2.86
N GLY A 33 31.06 9.20 2.49
CA GLY A 33 31.66 9.20 1.14
C GLY A 33 32.51 10.44 0.78
N GLY A 34 32.79 11.33 1.73
CA GLY A 34 33.45 12.62 1.49
C GLY A 34 32.49 13.78 1.24
N GLU A 35 31.18 13.54 1.26
CA GLU A 35 30.14 14.58 1.24
C GLU A 35 29.59 14.83 2.66
N LYS A 36 29.21 16.08 2.91
CA LYS A 36 28.53 16.48 4.15
C LYS A 36 27.04 16.24 4.02
N HIS A 37 26.48 15.56 5.01
CA HIS A 37 25.06 15.30 5.14
C HIS A 37 24.54 15.77 6.50
N ALA A 38 23.23 16.01 6.57
CA ALA A 38 22.55 16.22 7.84
C ALA A 38 21.28 15.36 7.92
N PHE A 39 21.09 14.73 9.08
CA PHE A 39 19.79 14.21 9.49
C PHE A 39 19.02 15.30 10.22
N VAL A 40 17.88 15.71 9.66
CA VAL A 40 16.93 16.64 10.27
C VAL A 40 15.72 15.83 10.76
N PRO A 41 15.50 15.73 12.09
CA PRO A 41 14.27 15.14 12.61
C PRO A 41 13.12 16.15 12.46
N VAL A 42 12.00 15.71 11.90
CA VAL A 42 10.77 16.52 11.83
C VAL A 42 9.66 15.79 12.58
N SER A 43 9.13 16.43 13.63
CA SER A 43 7.99 15.94 14.41
C SER A 43 6.70 16.59 13.93
N ILE A 44 5.67 15.78 13.66
CA ILE A 44 4.29 16.20 13.39
C ILE A 44 3.40 15.52 14.45
N GLY A 45 2.99 16.30 15.45
CA GLY A 45 2.44 15.76 16.70
C GLY A 45 3.46 14.86 17.43
N ASP A 46 3.03 13.66 17.80
CA ASP A 46 3.87 12.64 18.46
C ASP A 46 4.72 11.82 17.47
N PHE A 47 4.53 11.99 16.16
CA PHE A 47 5.22 11.22 15.13
C PHE A 47 6.47 11.96 14.64
N THR A 48 7.62 11.28 14.56
CA THR A 48 8.88 11.86 14.06
C THR A 48 9.38 11.08 12.85
N VAL A 49 9.76 11.79 11.79
CA VAL A 49 10.54 11.23 10.67
C VAL A 49 11.96 11.80 10.66
N LEU A 50 12.87 11.13 9.96
CA LEU A 50 14.20 11.64 9.67
C LEU A 50 14.33 12.01 8.19
N ILE A 51 14.99 13.13 7.94
CA ILE A 51 15.26 13.63 6.60
C ILE A 51 16.77 13.74 6.41
N GLU A 52 17.30 13.05 5.40
CA GLU A 52 18.69 13.19 4.97
C GLU A 52 18.78 14.26 3.87
N ILE A 53 19.53 15.32 4.16
CA ILE A 53 19.86 16.42 3.23
C ILE A 53 21.36 16.51 2.99
N ASN A 54 21.75 17.08 1.85
CA ASN A 54 23.15 17.27 1.41
C ASN A 54 23.42 18.69 0.87
N ASP A 55 22.42 19.58 0.88
CA ASP A 55 22.54 21.02 0.63
C ASP A 55 21.51 21.73 1.53
N ASP A 56 21.86 22.92 2.03
CA ASP A 56 21.03 23.76 2.90
C ASP A 56 20.17 24.77 2.12
N LYS A 57 20.21 24.78 0.78
CA LYS A 57 19.64 25.84 -0.06
C LYS A 57 18.16 25.72 -0.47
N GLU A 58 17.38 24.75 0.00
CA GLU A 58 15.94 24.64 -0.35
C GLU A 58 14.96 25.08 0.77
N VAL A 59 14.15 26.08 0.44
CA VAL A 59 13.10 26.77 1.22
C VAL A 59 11.73 26.11 0.97
N PHE A 60 10.74 25.97 1.86
CA PHE A 60 10.41 26.58 3.18
C PHE A 60 10.03 25.50 4.22
N ASN A 61 10.12 25.78 5.54
CA ASN A 61 9.58 24.90 6.60
C ASN A 61 8.11 24.51 6.41
N THR A 62 7.22 25.41 5.96
CA THR A 62 5.80 25.08 5.75
C THR A 62 5.60 24.13 4.57
N LEU A 63 6.22 24.41 3.42
CA LEU A 63 6.16 23.53 2.24
C LEU A 63 6.81 22.17 2.53
N LEU A 64 7.90 22.17 3.30
CA LEU A 64 8.57 20.97 3.78
C LEU A 64 7.65 20.17 4.72
N ASN A 65 6.99 20.81 5.69
CA ASN A 65 6.02 20.17 6.58
C ASN A 65 4.82 19.60 5.81
N GLU A 66 4.24 20.33 4.86
CA GLU A 66 3.17 19.83 3.99
C GLU A 66 3.62 18.65 3.12
N TYR A 67 4.82 18.73 2.54
CA TYR A 67 5.41 17.65 1.77
C TYR A 67 5.62 16.39 2.62
N ILE A 68 6.21 16.55 3.81
CA ILE A 68 6.43 15.46 4.78
C ILE A 68 5.10 14.87 5.24
N ARG A 69 4.13 15.71 5.61
CA ARG A 69 2.78 15.31 6.04
C ARG A 69 2.12 14.45 4.96
N ASN A 70 2.17 14.91 3.71
CA ASN A 70 1.67 14.16 2.55
C ASN A 70 2.46 12.86 2.29
N SER A 71 3.77 12.87 2.48
CA SER A 71 4.65 11.68 2.39
C SER A 71 4.28 10.62 3.43
N ILE A 72 4.13 11.00 4.69
CA ILE A 72 3.76 10.09 5.80
C ILE A 72 2.36 9.53 5.59
N LEU A 73 1.40 10.36 5.15
CA LEU A 73 0.04 9.89 4.83
C LEU A 73 0.06 8.85 3.71
N LYS A 74 0.84 9.07 2.65
CA LYS A 74 0.93 8.17 1.49
C LYS A 74 1.88 6.99 1.68
N HIS A 75 2.72 6.99 2.71
CA HIS A 75 3.59 5.86 3.02
C HIS A 75 2.74 4.67 3.50
N PHE A 76 2.75 3.58 2.73
CA PHE A 76 2.13 2.32 3.12
C PHE A 76 3.14 1.43 3.83
N THR A 77 3.00 1.27 5.15
CA THR A 77 3.78 0.28 5.90
C THR A 77 3.17 -1.11 5.68
N TYR A 78 3.89 -1.99 5.00
CA TYR A 78 3.39 -3.34 4.69
C TYR A 78 3.30 -4.22 5.95
N PRO A 79 2.20 -4.97 6.13
CA PRO A 79 2.05 -6.00 7.17
C PRO A 79 3.18 -7.04 7.15
N GLU A 80 3.51 -7.57 8.32
CA GLU A 80 4.63 -8.52 8.46
C GLU A 80 4.47 -9.77 7.58
N GLU A 81 3.26 -10.30 7.47
CA GLU A 81 2.97 -11.43 6.57
C GLU A 81 3.33 -11.14 5.10
N ILE A 82 3.11 -9.90 4.64
CA ILE A 82 3.46 -9.46 3.29
C ILE A 82 4.98 -9.28 3.17
N ARG A 83 5.64 -8.76 4.22
CA ARG A 83 7.11 -8.63 4.25
C ARG A 83 7.81 -9.99 4.23
N GLU A 84 7.31 -10.98 4.96
CA GLU A 84 7.85 -12.35 4.93
C GLU A 84 7.60 -13.04 3.59
N LEU A 85 6.37 -12.98 3.06
CA LEU A 85 6.06 -13.54 1.74
C LEU A 85 6.90 -12.89 0.62
N ALA A 86 7.17 -11.58 0.72
CA ALA A 86 7.99 -10.84 -0.25
C ALA A 86 9.44 -11.34 -0.32
N LYS A 87 10.01 -11.85 0.77
CA LYS A 87 11.39 -12.40 0.79
C LYS A 87 11.56 -13.54 -0.21
N HIS A 88 10.54 -14.37 -0.40
CA HIS A 88 10.53 -15.48 -1.36
C HIS A 88 10.48 -15.03 -2.83
N PHE A 89 10.13 -13.77 -3.09
CA PHE A 89 9.97 -13.19 -4.43
C PHE A 89 10.99 -12.08 -4.72
N ARG A 90 12.10 -12.01 -3.96
CA ARG A 90 13.25 -11.18 -4.31
C ARG A 90 13.87 -11.72 -5.60
N THR A 91 13.65 -11.01 -6.70
CA THR A 91 14.12 -11.40 -8.04
C THR A 91 14.78 -10.23 -8.76
N GLU A 92 15.56 -10.55 -9.80
CA GLU A 92 16.20 -9.57 -10.69
C GLU A 92 15.20 -8.92 -11.68
N LEU A 93 13.92 -9.32 -11.65
CA LEU A 93 12.89 -8.78 -12.54
C LEU A 93 12.55 -7.34 -12.16
N LYS A 94 12.90 -6.39 -13.05
CA LYS A 94 12.55 -4.96 -12.87
C LYS A 94 11.05 -4.70 -12.79
N GLN A 95 10.24 -5.55 -13.43
CA GLN A 95 8.78 -5.45 -13.46
C GLN A 95 8.15 -6.85 -13.58
N PHE A 96 7.17 -7.13 -12.73
CA PHE A 96 6.48 -8.43 -12.66
C PHE A 96 5.05 -8.24 -12.12
N ARG A 97 4.33 -9.35 -11.95
CA ARG A 97 2.99 -9.42 -11.37
C ARG A 97 2.91 -10.57 -10.38
N ILE A 98 2.03 -10.44 -9.40
CA ILE A 98 1.69 -11.51 -8.45
C ILE A 98 0.27 -11.97 -8.75
N LEU A 99 0.11 -13.28 -8.91
CA LEU A 99 -1.19 -13.95 -9.03
C LEU A 99 -1.41 -14.80 -7.77
N VAL A 100 -2.42 -14.46 -6.99
CA VAL A 100 -2.94 -15.31 -5.92
C VAL A 100 -4.02 -16.21 -6.52
N VAL A 101 -3.90 -17.53 -6.29
CA VAL A 101 -4.89 -18.54 -6.69
C VAL A 101 -5.46 -19.20 -5.44
N LYS A 102 -6.74 -18.96 -5.18
CA LYS A 102 -7.51 -19.67 -4.15
C LYS A 102 -8.14 -20.94 -4.73
N TYR A 103 -7.98 -22.05 -4.02
CA TYR A 103 -8.57 -23.36 -4.32
C TYR A 103 -9.29 -23.89 -3.08
N ASN A 104 -10.34 -24.69 -3.29
CA ASN A 104 -11.11 -25.31 -2.21
C ASN A 104 -10.81 -26.82 -2.09
N THR A 105 -10.20 -27.41 -3.12
CA THR A 105 -9.87 -28.85 -3.21
C THR A 105 -8.41 -29.07 -3.59
N VAL A 106 -7.90 -30.30 -3.39
CA VAL A 106 -6.51 -30.66 -3.75
C VAL A 106 -6.38 -30.80 -5.28
N GLU A 107 -7.44 -31.24 -5.94
CA GLU A 107 -7.55 -31.40 -7.38
C GLU A 107 -7.49 -30.05 -8.10
N GLU A 108 -8.21 -29.03 -7.59
CA GLU A 108 -8.10 -27.65 -8.08
C GLU A 108 -6.69 -27.08 -7.90
N LYS A 109 -6.03 -27.37 -6.77
CA LYS A 109 -4.65 -26.94 -6.49
C LYS A 109 -3.66 -27.50 -7.50
N GLU A 110 -3.65 -28.81 -7.71
CA GLU A 110 -2.73 -29.46 -8.64
C GLU A 110 -3.03 -29.07 -10.10
N PHE A 111 -4.30 -28.93 -10.48
CA PHE A 111 -4.68 -28.40 -11.78
C PHE A 111 -4.20 -26.96 -11.99
N ALA A 112 -4.35 -26.08 -10.99
CA ALA A 112 -3.86 -24.70 -11.05
C ALA A 112 -2.34 -24.67 -11.26
N ARG A 113 -1.58 -25.41 -10.44
CA ARG A 113 -0.12 -25.55 -10.55
C ARG A 113 0.30 -26.03 -11.93
N TYR A 114 -0.29 -27.11 -12.42
CA TYR A 114 0.00 -27.65 -13.75
C TYR A 114 -0.27 -26.60 -14.85
N SER A 115 -1.43 -25.93 -14.79
CA SER A 115 -1.84 -24.94 -15.79
C SER A 115 -0.98 -23.66 -15.81
N LEU A 116 -0.29 -23.35 -14.71
CA LEU A 116 0.52 -22.15 -14.52
C LEU A 116 2.03 -22.43 -14.56
N SER A 117 2.44 -23.70 -14.56
CA SER A 117 3.85 -24.15 -14.55
C SER A 117 4.72 -23.47 -15.62
N ASN A 118 4.25 -23.40 -16.85
CA ASN A 118 4.98 -22.84 -18.00
C ASN A 118 5.09 -21.31 -18.01
N ILE A 119 4.45 -20.60 -17.08
CA ILE A 119 4.40 -19.12 -17.05
C ILE A 119 4.77 -18.52 -15.67
N THR A 120 5.11 -19.37 -14.69
CA THR A 120 5.41 -18.96 -13.32
C THR A 120 6.90 -19.07 -13.02
N PHE A 121 7.49 -18.03 -12.43
CA PHE A 121 8.91 -18.00 -12.03
C PHE A 121 9.14 -18.51 -10.60
N GLY A 122 8.12 -18.46 -9.74
CA GLY A 122 8.16 -19.00 -8.39
C GLY A 122 6.77 -19.14 -7.80
N VAL A 123 6.56 -20.15 -6.95
CA VAL A 123 5.28 -20.41 -6.26
C VAL A 123 5.52 -20.51 -4.76
N VAL A 124 4.71 -19.80 -3.97
CA VAL A 124 4.65 -19.92 -2.51
C VAL A 124 3.24 -20.35 -2.11
N SER A 125 3.10 -21.33 -1.23
CA SER A 125 1.81 -21.79 -0.71
C SER A 125 1.59 -21.18 0.68
N TYR A 126 0.45 -20.51 0.90
CA TYR A 126 0.14 -19.79 2.14
C TYR A 126 -1.37 -19.80 2.37
N ASN A 127 -1.85 -20.11 3.59
CA ASN A 127 -3.27 -20.05 3.98
C ASN A 127 -4.29 -20.50 2.90
N HIS A 128 -4.09 -21.71 2.34
CA HIS A 128 -4.94 -22.30 1.28
C HIS A 128 -5.02 -21.50 -0.04
N VAL A 129 -4.04 -20.62 -0.29
CA VAL A 129 -3.79 -20.04 -1.61
C VAL A 129 -2.38 -20.40 -2.09
N ASP A 130 -2.20 -20.43 -3.40
CA ASP A 130 -0.88 -20.43 -4.02
C ASP A 130 -0.61 -19.07 -4.67
N ILE A 131 0.58 -18.55 -4.43
CA ILE A 131 1.03 -17.22 -4.84
C ILE A 131 2.09 -17.41 -5.92
N HIS A 132 1.78 -17.00 -7.13
CA HIS A 132 2.60 -17.17 -8.33
C HIS A 132 3.25 -15.85 -8.74
N LEU A 133 4.57 -15.86 -8.92
CA LEU A 133 5.31 -14.78 -9.55
C LEU A 133 5.26 -14.93 -11.08
N LEU A 134 4.74 -13.92 -11.76
CA LEU A 134 4.56 -13.90 -13.21
C LEU A 134 5.33 -12.74 -13.85
N PRO A 135 5.96 -12.92 -15.03
CA PRO A 135 6.49 -11.83 -15.84
C PRO A 135 5.41 -10.79 -16.20
N SER A 136 5.81 -9.53 -16.36
CA SER A 136 4.89 -8.41 -16.64
C SER A 136 4.11 -8.55 -17.95
N ASN A 137 4.65 -9.27 -18.94
CA ASN A 137 4.03 -9.51 -20.25
C ASN A 137 3.06 -10.70 -20.29
N VAL A 138 2.95 -11.50 -19.22
CA VAL A 138 2.07 -12.68 -19.19
C VAL A 138 0.61 -12.27 -19.03
N LYS A 139 -0.24 -12.79 -19.94
CA LYS A 139 -1.70 -12.68 -19.87
C LYS A 139 -2.29 -13.88 -19.15
N VAL A 140 -2.85 -13.66 -17.97
CA VAL A 140 -3.61 -14.67 -17.21
C VAL A 140 -5.08 -14.59 -17.63
N ARG A 141 -5.73 -15.74 -17.87
CA ARG A 141 -7.19 -15.78 -18.08
C ARG A 141 -7.89 -15.52 -16.75
N GLN A 142 -8.88 -14.63 -16.74
CA GLN A 142 -9.72 -14.42 -15.56
C GLN A 142 -10.51 -15.69 -15.23
N LYS A 143 -10.49 -16.08 -13.96
CA LYS A 143 -11.21 -17.24 -13.40
C LYS A 143 -11.62 -16.92 -11.96
N PRO A 144 -12.66 -17.57 -11.41
CA PRO A 144 -12.91 -17.57 -9.97
C PRO A 144 -11.66 -18.00 -9.20
N GLY A 145 -11.38 -17.36 -8.05
CA GLY A 145 -10.20 -17.63 -7.23
C GLY A 145 -8.88 -17.04 -7.75
N TYR A 146 -8.82 -16.56 -8.99
CA TYR A 146 -7.61 -15.96 -9.58
C TYR A 146 -7.63 -14.43 -9.35
N CYS A 147 -6.69 -13.96 -8.53
CA CYS A 147 -6.61 -12.59 -8.04
C CYS A 147 -5.23 -12.00 -8.40
N LEU A 148 -5.20 -10.98 -9.25
CA LEU A 148 -3.99 -10.60 -10.00
C LEU A 148 -3.59 -9.13 -9.79
N SER A 149 -2.35 -8.87 -9.38
CA SER A 149 -1.82 -7.52 -9.21
C SER A 149 -1.71 -6.73 -10.53
N SER A 150 -1.48 -5.43 -10.43
CA SER A 150 -0.91 -4.64 -11.53
C SER A 150 0.51 -5.12 -11.85
N VAL A 151 1.12 -4.53 -12.88
CA VAL A 151 2.58 -4.58 -12.99
C VAL A 151 3.17 -3.78 -11.83
N VAL A 152 4.11 -4.38 -11.10
CA VAL A 152 4.78 -3.82 -9.92
C VAL A 152 6.29 -4.00 -10.01
N GLN A 153 7.03 -3.21 -9.23
CA GLN A 153 8.49 -3.31 -9.07
C GLN A 153 8.91 -3.93 -7.72
N ARG A 154 7.99 -3.96 -6.74
CA ARG A 154 8.23 -4.43 -5.37
C ARG A 154 7.32 -5.62 -5.06
N PRO A 155 7.82 -6.74 -4.53
CA PRO A 155 6.97 -7.90 -4.26
C PRO A 155 5.91 -7.62 -3.20
N GLU A 156 6.22 -6.77 -2.22
CA GLU A 156 5.32 -6.35 -1.15
C GLU A 156 4.04 -5.71 -1.72
N GLU A 157 4.18 -4.84 -2.72
CA GLU A 157 3.05 -4.17 -3.38
C GLU A 157 2.24 -5.16 -4.23
N GLY A 158 2.91 -6.04 -4.98
CA GLY A 158 2.22 -7.08 -5.76
C GLY A 158 1.40 -8.02 -4.88
N LEU A 159 1.99 -8.44 -3.75
CA LEU A 159 1.33 -9.26 -2.72
C LEU A 159 0.14 -8.51 -2.11
N ARG A 160 0.33 -7.28 -1.63
CA ARG A 160 -0.74 -6.44 -1.07
C ARG A 160 -1.93 -6.35 -2.02
N GLN A 161 -1.69 -5.97 -3.27
CA GLN A 161 -2.73 -5.82 -4.28
C GLN A 161 -3.48 -7.13 -4.57
N ALA A 162 -2.75 -8.25 -4.74
CA ALA A 162 -3.37 -9.53 -5.06
C ALA A 162 -4.14 -10.12 -3.86
N LEU A 163 -3.63 -9.95 -2.64
CA LEU A 163 -4.29 -10.37 -1.41
C LEU A 163 -5.51 -9.51 -1.05
N LEU A 164 -5.49 -8.20 -1.36
CA LEU A 164 -6.65 -7.31 -1.27
C LEU A 164 -7.80 -7.85 -2.13
N ILE A 165 -7.53 -8.21 -3.39
CA ILE A 165 -8.53 -8.79 -4.29
C ILE A 165 -9.05 -10.12 -3.74
N ALA A 166 -8.14 -10.99 -3.28
CA ALA A 166 -8.50 -12.28 -2.72
C ALA A 166 -9.33 -12.20 -1.43
N ARG A 167 -9.11 -11.16 -0.59
CA ARG A 167 -9.85 -10.92 0.65
C ARG A 167 -11.28 -10.43 0.40
N TRP A 168 -11.48 -9.50 -0.54
CA TRP A 168 -12.75 -8.77 -0.68
C TRP A 168 -13.57 -9.09 -1.93
N PHE A 169 -12.94 -9.53 -3.02
CA PHE A 169 -13.58 -9.65 -4.34
C PHE A 169 -13.50 -11.08 -4.93
N ALA A 170 -12.70 -11.97 -4.31
CA ALA A 170 -12.49 -13.38 -4.66
C ALA A 170 -11.99 -13.72 -6.08
N ARG A 171 -11.94 -12.74 -6.99
CA ARG A 171 -11.42 -12.86 -8.37
C ARG A 171 -11.09 -11.49 -8.96
N GLY A 172 -10.33 -11.48 -10.05
CA GLY A 172 -10.16 -10.31 -10.92
C GLY A 172 -8.74 -9.74 -10.89
N ALA A 173 -8.57 -8.55 -11.48
CA ALA A 173 -7.29 -7.85 -11.49
C ALA A 173 -7.35 -6.50 -10.77
N TYR A 174 -6.25 -6.07 -10.18
CA TYR A 174 -6.17 -4.82 -9.39
C TYR A 174 -6.61 -3.58 -10.17
N ASN A 175 -6.27 -3.51 -11.46
CA ASN A 175 -6.68 -2.43 -12.35
C ASN A 175 -8.21 -2.35 -12.57
N GLU A 176 -8.96 -3.36 -12.12
CA GLU A 176 -10.42 -3.46 -12.25
C GLU A 176 -11.14 -3.17 -10.92
N LEU A 177 -10.43 -2.79 -9.85
CA LEU A 177 -11.02 -2.61 -8.51
C LEU A 177 -12.31 -1.77 -8.46
N PRO A 178 -12.45 -0.63 -9.15
CA PRO A 178 -13.71 0.11 -9.21
C PRO A 178 -14.86 -0.72 -9.80
N ARG A 179 -14.61 -1.51 -10.85
CA ARG A 179 -15.59 -2.42 -11.47
C ARG A 179 -15.96 -3.54 -10.50
N LEU A 180 -14.97 -4.14 -9.83
CA LEU A 180 -15.18 -5.19 -8.84
C LEU A 180 -16.01 -4.68 -7.64
N ALA A 181 -15.83 -3.42 -7.23
CA ALA A 181 -16.63 -2.77 -6.17
C ALA A 181 -18.09 -2.50 -6.57
N LEU A 182 -18.36 -2.25 -7.85
CA LEU A 182 -19.73 -2.20 -8.37
C LEU A 182 -20.35 -3.59 -8.39
N GLU A 183 -19.66 -4.58 -8.97
CA GLU A 183 -20.13 -5.96 -9.16
C GLU A 183 -20.27 -6.79 -7.87
N THR A 184 -19.54 -6.44 -6.81
CA THR A 184 -19.51 -7.23 -5.56
C THR A 184 -20.45 -6.62 -4.53
N ASP A 185 -21.39 -7.41 -4.06
CA ASP A 185 -22.28 -7.06 -2.95
C ASP A 185 -21.74 -7.62 -1.62
N ASN A 186 -22.10 -6.96 -0.51
CA ASN A 186 -21.74 -7.36 0.86
C ASN A 186 -20.26 -7.19 1.27
N ILE A 187 -19.54 -6.22 0.68
CA ILE A 187 -18.26 -5.76 1.24
C ILE A 187 -18.54 -4.87 2.45
N ASP A 188 -18.42 -5.42 3.65
CA ASP A 188 -18.56 -4.68 4.91
C ASP A 188 -17.19 -4.23 5.45
N LEU A 189 -16.98 -2.91 5.51
CA LEU A 189 -15.82 -2.29 6.17
C LEU A 189 -16.09 -1.96 7.64
N GLY A 190 -17.33 -2.11 8.12
CA GLY A 190 -17.76 -1.99 9.51
C GLY A 190 -17.16 -0.80 10.25
N LYS A 191 -16.37 -1.10 11.28
CA LYS A 191 -15.69 -0.12 12.17
C LYS A 191 -14.80 0.89 11.42
N TRP A 192 -14.42 0.64 10.17
CA TRP A 192 -13.55 1.51 9.38
C TRP A 192 -14.29 2.56 8.55
N THR A 193 -15.61 2.46 8.41
CA THR A 193 -16.41 3.35 7.55
C THR A 193 -16.21 4.84 7.84
N ASP A 194 -16.16 5.23 9.12
CA ASP A 194 -15.99 6.64 9.49
C ASP A 194 -14.56 7.14 9.32
N LEU A 195 -13.54 6.29 9.57
CA LEU A 195 -12.14 6.61 9.25
C LEU A 195 -11.98 6.83 7.74
N VAL A 196 -12.52 5.92 6.92
CA VAL A 196 -12.42 6.01 5.45
C VAL A 196 -13.07 7.31 4.97
N LYS A 197 -14.27 7.66 5.45
CA LYS A 197 -14.92 8.95 5.14
C LYS A 197 -14.05 10.15 5.53
N TYR A 198 -13.49 10.12 6.73
CA TYR A 198 -12.66 11.19 7.25
C TYR A 198 -11.38 11.39 6.41
N VAL A 199 -10.75 10.29 5.97
CA VAL A 199 -9.56 10.31 5.11
C VAL A 199 -9.88 10.69 3.65
N LEU A 200 -11.05 10.32 3.14
CA LEU A 200 -11.47 10.63 1.76
C LEU A 200 -11.94 12.08 1.56
N VAL A 201 -12.44 12.74 2.61
CA VAL A 201 -13.18 14.03 2.50
C VAL A 201 -12.65 15.12 3.44
N GLY A 202 -11.89 14.77 4.48
CA GLY A 202 -11.52 15.69 5.54
C GLY A 202 -10.15 16.37 5.38
N ASP A 203 -10.14 17.69 5.48
CA ASP A 203 -8.98 18.41 6.01
C ASP A 203 -8.95 18.27 7.53
N PHE A 204 -7.82 17.79 8.08
CA PHE A 204 -7.68 17.50 9.52
C PHE A 204 -6.62 18.35 10.20
N GLU A 205 -6.87 18.70 11.46
CA GLU A 205 -5.94 19.44 12.29
C GLU A 205 -4.67 18.63 12.61
N GLU A 206 -3.53 19.32 12.69
CA GLU A 206 -2.22 18.71 12.95
C GLU A 206 -2.17 17.93 14.27
N LYS A 207 -2.88 18.39 15.31
CA LYS A 207 -2.96 17.72 16.61
C LYS A 207 -3.54 16.30 16.56
N TYR A 208 -4.29 15.95 15.51
CA TYR A 208 -4.83 14.61 15.31
C TYR A 208 -3.96 13.73 14.40
N PHE A 209 -2.91 14.28 13.79
CA PHE A 209 -2.12 13.64 12.75
C PHE A 209 -1.62 12.25 13.16
N SER A 210 -0.96 12.14 14.31
CA SER A 210 -0.38 10.88 14.80
C SER A 210 -1.46 9.82 15.10
N GLY A 211 -2.63 10.24 15.60
CA GLY A 211 -3.77 9.36 15.83
C GLY A 211 -4.38 8.82 14.54
N ILE A 212 -4.46 9.68 13.50
CA ILE A 212 -4.93 9.32 12.16
C ILE A 212 -3.95 8.37 11.49
N ILE A 213 -2.64 8.64 11.52
CA ILE A 213 -1.61 7.73 10.98
C ILE A 213 -1.68 6.35 11.64
N ARG A 214 -1.83 6.29 12.97
CA ARG A 214 -2.00 5.00 13.67
C ARG A 214 -3.24 4.25 13.17
N LYS A 215 -4.41 4.91 13.11
CA LYS A 215 -5.66 4.27 12.65
C LYS A 215 -5.65 3.89 11.17
N LEU A 216 -4.99 4.70 10.33
CA LEU A 216 -4.74 4.42 8.92
C LEU A 216 -3.86 3.19 8.74
N ASN A 217 -2.81 3.03 9.55
CA ASN A 217 -1.94 1.85 9.49
C ASN A 217 -2.63 0.58 10.02
N GLU A 218 -3.48 0.69 11.05
CA GLU A 218 -4.38 -0.39 11.47
C GLU A 218 -5.32 -0.80 10.31
N PHE A 219 -5.99 0.16 9.67
CA PHE A 219 -6.87 -0.08 8.50
C PHE A 219 -6.13 -0.75 7.34
N ARG A 220 -4.95 -0.23 6.97
CA ARG A 220 -4.08 -0.78 5.93
C ARG A 220 -3.66 -2.21 6.24
N THR A 221 -3.44 -2.54 7.50
CA THR A 221 -3.06 -3.90 7.92
C THR A 221 -4.25 -4.85 7.91
N GLU A 222 -5.41 -4.45 8.43
CA GLU A 222 -6.61 -5.30 8.47
C GLU A 222 -7.26 -5.48 7.09
N THR A 223 -7.17 -4.50 6.20
CA THR A 223 -7.95 -4.50 4.95
C THR A 223 -7.11 -4.58 3.68
N TYR A 224 -5.80 -4.32 3.77
CA TYR A 224 -4.84 -4.08 2.68
C TYR A 224 -5.12 -2.86 1.78
N PHE A 225 -6.24 -2.16 1.97
CA PHE A 225 -6.57 -0.97 1.18
C PHE A 225 -5.67 0.22 1.50
N ASP A 226 -5.21 0.91 0.45
CA ASP A 226 -4.61 2.24 0.54
C ASP A 226 -5.61 3.33 0.10
N PRO A 227 -6.18 4.13 1.01
CA PRO A 227 -7.19 5.13 0.64
C PRO A 227 -6.63 6.28 -0.20
N PHE A 228 -5.30 6.40 -0.33
CA PHE A 228 -4.62 7.40 -1.16
C PHE A 228 -4.23 6.88 -2.57
N SER A 229 -4.39 5.59 -2.84
CA SER A 229 -4.20 4.99 -4.16
C SER A 229 -5.43 5.25 -5.02
N ARG A 230 -5.31 5.99 -6.14
CA ARG A 230 -6.43 6.49 -6.95
C ARG A 230 -7.51 5.43 -7.30
N LEU A 231 -7.10 4.19 -7.59
CA LEU A 231 -8.05 3.10 -7.90
C LEU A 231 -8.81 2.64 -6.64
N GLU A 232 -8.12 2.59 -5.52
CA GLU A 232 -8.65 2.15 -4.23
C GLU A 232 -9.50 3.24 -3.57
N THR A 233 -9.11 4.51 -3.67
CA THR A 233 -9.94 5.68 -3.30
C THR A 233 -11.33 5.59 -3.94
N VAL A 234 -11.39 5.30 -5.24
CA VAL A 234 -12.65 5.16 -5.99
C VAL A 234 -13.42 3.89 -5.56
N ALA A 235 -12.75 2.75 -5.43
CA ALA A 235 -13.38 1.51 -4.99
C ALA A 235 -13.96 1.63 -3.57
N LEU A 236 -13.24 2.24 -2.63
CA LEU A 236 -13.70 2.55 -1.27
C LEU A 236 -14.90 3.51 -1.29
N GLY A 237 -14.88 4.53 -2.14
CA GLY A 237 -16.02 5.42 -2.35
C GLY A 237 -17.29 4.68 -2.76
N ILE A 238 -17.17 3.75 -3.73
CA ILE A 238 -18.27 2.88 -4.19
C ILE A 238 -18.78 1.98 -3.06
N ILE A 239 -17.88 1.29 -2.35
CA ILE A 239 -18.23 0.42 -1.21
C ILE A 239 -18.99 1.20 -0.13
N VAL A 240 -18.51 2.40 0.20
CA VAL A 240 -19.08 3.28 1.24
C VAL A 240 -20.40 3.93 0.82
N ALA A 241 -20.67 4.07 -0.48
CA ALA A 241 -21.97 4.49 -1.00
C ALA A 241 -22.98 3.34 -0.90
N LYS A 242 -22.63 2.16 -1.41
CA LYS A 242 -23.48 0.94 -1.35
C LYS A 242 -23.87 0.59 0.09
N SER A 243 -22.93 0.63 1.03
CA SER A 243 -23.19 0.25 2.42
C SER A 243 -24.12 1.19 3.20
N ARG A 244 -24.39 2.40 2.70
CA ARG A 244 -25.32 3.37 3.32
C ARG A 244 -26.73 3.35 2.73
N GLY A 245 -27.06 2.37 1.87
CA GLY A 245 -28.33 2.37 1.16
C GLY A 245 -28.39 3.41 0.04
N GLY A 246 -27.23 3.88 -0.44
CA GLY A 246 -27.09 4.47 -1.76
C GLY A 246 -27.24 3.40 -2.83
N GLY A 247 -28.45 2.83 -2.91
CA GLY A 247 -28.93 2.18 -4.11
C GLY A 247 -29.02 3.24 -5.20
N ASP A 248 -28.65 2.84 -6.41
CA ASP A 248 -28.68 3.65 -7.62
C ASP A 248 -27.76 4.89 -7.59
N PHE A 249 -26.60 4.73 -8.24
CA PHE A 249 -26.14 5.79 -9.14
C PHE A 249 -27.18 5.90 -10.28
N GLU A 250 -28.34 6.51 -10.00
CA GLU A 250 -29.18 7.00 -11.09
C GLU A 250 -28.31 7.97 -11.90
N PRO A 251 -28.24 7.84 -13.23
CA PRO A 251 -27.58 8.84 -14.05
C PRO A 251 -28.48 10.08 -14.00
N ASP A 252 -28.18 11.01 -13.09
CA ASP A 252 -28.87 12.30 -12.99
C ASP A 252 -29.05 12.86 -14.40
N SER A 253 -30.30 12.87 -14.84
CA SER A 253 -30.68 13.42 -16.13
C SER A 253 -30.28 14.89 -16.13
N TYR A 254 -29.39 15.26 -17.05
CA TYR A 254 -29.00 16.65 -17.30
C TYR A 254 -30.15 17.43 -17.93
N ASP A 255 -31.25 17.61 -17.20
CA ASP A 255 -32.27 18.61 -17.48
C ASP A 255 -31.82 19.94 -16.85
N ILE A 256 -30.89 20.58 -17.55
CA ILE A 256 -30.55 21.99 -17.33
C ILE A 256 -31.59 22.82 -18.08
N ILE A 257 -32.47 23.51 -17.33
CA ILE A 257 -33.23 24.69 -17.78
C ILE A 257 -33.15 25.75 -16.67
#